data_AF-A0A918I135-F1
#
_entry.id   AF-A0A918I135-F1
#
_cell.length_a   1.000
_cell.length_b   1.000
_cell.length_c   1.000
_cell.angle_alpha   90.00
_cell.angle_beta   90.00
_cell.angle_gamma   90.00
#
_symmetry.space_group_name_H-M   'P 1'
#
loop_
_entity.id
_entity.type
_entity.pdbx_description
1 polymer ?
#
loop_
_entity_poly.entity_id
_entity_poly.type
_entity_poly.pdbx_seq_one_letter_code
_entity_poly.pdbx_strand_id
1 'polypeptide(L)'
;MSTFISAAPSELRAQINRRSDGKHQVFGIHLRWQIGANSPDQGEWPPPSDWNEGNAPYPHTYEVWINGQPRQTVFLHWPTWDWTLSNSHWVDLGEAPDARYRVKIRAMDRNGEFTEFTNEVTVASEGADFWAPRTPRSGSGSAEHNGAPRHGTVNHPRSRAAAAIRDNDPSPICAEARRLNTSTTWQEVLPGAERMLADYPWNHSLRYLEYRKFFEGNTVASTGNPAFRGLDLAGDWPVTELQADADSHTFSYDYTAYHTNETWSHRWFITRDGWDPADGLSWEDLDPTPFLVENQGAARQEESTDWQFATLPRRQGRAAIVQIWGGHGGPDTPDGGNGGKSGEFFLSVCDVIFT
;
A
#
# COMPACT_ATOMS: atom_id res chain seq x y z
N MET A 1 -7.50 28.45 26.13
CA MET A 1 -7.16 28.00 24.76
C MET A 1 -5.89 27.18 24.88
N SER A 2 -6.00 25.85 24.99
CA SER A 2 -4.82 24.98 25.00
C SER A 2 -4.34 24.86 23.55
N THR A 3 -3.22 25.50 23.24
CA THR A 3 -2.49 25.32 21.98
C THR A 3 -1.96 23.89 21.98
N PHE A 4 -2.76 22.95 21.48
CA PHE A 4 -2.29 21.59 21.18
C PHE A 4 -1.35 21.70 19.98
N ILE A 5 -0.06 21.87 20.26
CA ILE A 5 1.00 21.69 19.27
C ILE A 5 0.93 20.22 18.83
N SER A 6 0.73 19.97 17.53
CA SER A 6 0.83 18.62 16.99
C SER A 6 2.23 18.09 17.28
N ALA A 7 2.33 16.93 17.91
CA ALA A 7 3.63 16.39 18.30
C ALA A 7 4.46 16.09 17.03
N ALA A 8 5.64 16.68 16.91
CA ALA A 8 6.58 16.28 15.88
C ALA A 8 7.14 14.89 16.22
N PRO A 9 7.29 13.98 15.23
CA PRO A 9 7.94 12.72 15.48
C PRO A 9 9.40 12.94 15.90
N SER A 10 9.89 12.14 16.83
CA SER A 10 11.27 12.19 17.32
C SER A 10 11.79 10.79 17.65
N GLU A 11 13.07 10.66 18.04
CA GLU A 11 13.68 9.39 18.45
C GLU A 11 13.44 8.23 17.46
N LEU A 12 13.61 8.51 16.16
CA LEU A 12 13.45 7.52 15.11
C LEU A 12 14.43 6.36 15.35
N ARG A 13 13.89 5.15 15.26
CA ARG A 13 14.60 3.88 15.23
C ARG A 13 14.26 3.17 13.94
N ALA A 14 15.27 2.55 13.35
CA ALA A 14 15.13 1.80 12.12
C ALA A 14 15.91 0.49 12.22
N GLN A 15 15.36 -0.57 11.67
CA GLN A 15 16.04 -1.85 11.51
C GLN A 15 15.67 -2.43 10.14
N ILE A 16 16.64 -3.04 9.45
CA ILE A 16 16.31 -3.84 8.27
C ILE A 16 15.96 -5.25 8.71
N ASN A 17 14.80 -5.70 8.26
CA ASN A 17 14.31 -7.05 8.47
C ASN A 17 14.00 -7.70 7.13
N ARG A 18 13.94 -9.03 7.13
CA ARG A 18 13.50 -9.83 5.99
C ARG A 18 12.28 -10.67 6.34
N ARG A 19 11.41 -10.90 5.37
CA ARG A 19 10.29 -11.83 5.47
C ARG A 19 10.16 -12.65 4.18
N SER A 20 9.49 -13.79 4.29
CA SER A 20 9.03 -14.53 3.12
C SER A 20 7.84 -13.81 2.48
N ASP A 21 7.75 -13.90 1.17
CA ASP A 21 6.55 -13.65 0.38
C ASP A 21 6.46 -14.81 -0.62
N GLY A 22 5.85 -15.91 -0.17
CA GLY A 22 5.93 -17.20 -0.86
C GLY A 22 7.38 -17.67 -1.06
N LYS A 23 7.77 -17.87 -2.32
CA LYS A 23 9.15 -18.25 -2.72
C LYS A 23 10.16 -17.10 -2.65
N HIS A 24 9.69 -15.86 -2.51
CA HIS A 24 10.54 -14.68 -2.51
C HIS A 24 11.00 -14.36 -1.09
N GLN A 25 12.23 -13.87 -0.96
CA GLN A 25 12.71 -13.23 0.26
C GLN A 25 12.71 -11.73 0.02
N VAL A 26 11.86 -11.00 0.74
CA VAL A 26 11.77 -9.54 0.63
C VAL A 26 12.32 -8.87 1.88
N PHE A 27 12.91 -7.71 1.68
CA PHE A 27 13.51 -6.89 2.72
C PHE A 27 12.68 -5.63 2.94
N GLY A 28 12.75 -5.08 4.14
CA GLY A 28 12.18 -3.78 4.44
C GLY A 28 12.80 -3.14 5.66
N ILE A 29 12.58 -1.83 5.77
CA ILE A 29 13.00 -1.04 6.92
C ILE A 29 11.81 -0.94 7.87
N HIS A 30 11.92 -1.56 9.03
CA HIS A 30 10.96 -1.37 10.11
C HIS A 30 11.32 -0.10 10.89
N LEU A 31 10.41 0.87 10.86
CA LEU A 31 10.53 2.17 11.50
C LEU A 31 9.68 2.21 12.77
N ARG A 32 10.22 2.81 13.84
CA ARG A 32 9.49 3.17 15.07
C ARG A 32 9.95 4.54 15.57
N TRP A 33 9.05 5.34 16.11
CA TRP A 33 9.39 6.71 16.58
C TRP A 33 8.59 7.12 17.82
N GLN A 34 9.04 8.18 18.47
CA GLN A 34 8.31 8.86 19.55
C GLN A 34 7.24 9.76 18.92
N ILE A 35 6.00 9.66 19.39
CA ILE A 35 4.92 10.60 19.05
C ILE A 35 4.00 10.85 20.25
N GLY A 36 3.86 12.11 20.68
CA GLY A 36 3.18 12.43 21.95
C GLY A 36 3.81 11.68 23.12
N ALA A 37 3.02 10.95 23.92
CA ALA A 37 3.53 10.04 24.95
C ALA A 37 3.76 8.59 24.46
N ASN A 38 3.52 8.29 23.18
CA ASN A 38 3.76 6.98 22.59
C ASN A 38 5.23 6.83 22.18
N SER A 39 6.01 6.12 22.99
CA SER A 39 7.45 5.92 22.74
C SER A 39 7.74 4.83 21.71
N PRO A 40 8.91 4.86 21.04
CA PRO A 40 9.27 3.84 20.04
C PRO A 40 9.21 2.41 20.59
N ASP A 41 9.46 2.23 21.89
CA ASP A 41 9.42 0.92 22.54
C ASP A 41 8.09 0.63 23.23
N GLN A 42 7.19 1.61 23.33
CA GLN A 42 5.87 1.41 23.92
C GLN A 42 5.17 0.26 23.22
N GLY A 43 4.84 -0.78 23.98
CA GLY A 43 4.16 -1.97 23.47
C GLY A 43 3.47 -2.76 24.56
N GLU A 44 3.48 -2.26 25.79
CA GLU A 44 2.90 -2.90 26.96
C GLU A 44 1.81 -2.03 27.56
N TRP A 45 0.85 -2.67 28.24
CA TRP A 45 -0.22 -1.98 28.95
C TRP A 45 0.33 -1.34 30.24
N PRO A 46 -0.12 -0.13 30.64
CA PRO A 46 -1.21 0.68 30.04
C PRO A 46 -0.81 1.41 28.74
N PRO A 47 -1.80 1.84 27.92
CA PRO A 47 -1.52 2.68 26.75
C PRO A 47 -0.83 3.98 27.16
N PRO A 48 -0.21 4.70 26.20
CA PRO A 48 0.28 6.06 26.40
C PRO A 48 -0.75 6.94 27.11
N SER A 49 -0.28 7.82 28.00
CA SER A 49 -1.16 8.68 28.81
C SER A 49 -2.06 9.60 27.98
N ASP A 50 -1.66 9.89 26.74
CA ASP A 50 -2.38 10.72 25.78
C ASP A 50 -3.05 9.92 24.64
N TRP A 51 -3.15 8.58 24.77
CA TRP A 51 -3.76 7.71 23.74
C TRP A 51 -5.23 8.05 23.45
N ASN A 52 -5.94 8.55 24.46
CA ASN A 52 -7.31 9.08 24.31
C ASN A 52 -8.26 8.12 23.57
N GLU A 53 -8.19 6.83 23.88
CA GLU A 53 -9.02 5.77 23.28
C GLU A 53 -9.01 5.79 21.74
N GLY A 54 -7.83 5.96 21.15
CA GLY A 54 -7.64 6.05 19.69
C GLY A 54 -7.78 7.44 19.11
N ASN A 55 -8.20 8.43 19.91
CA ASN A 55 -8.31 9.83 19.52
C ASN A 55 -7.09 10.65 19.98
N ALA A 56 -5.92 10.00 20.09
CA ALA A 56 -4.67 10.67 20.37
C ALA A 56 -4.43 11.78 19.35
N PRO A 57 -3.90 12.95 19.75
CA PRO A 57 -3.70 14.07 18.84
C PRO A 57 -2.47 13.90 17.92
N TYR A 58 -2.15 12.65 17.57
CA TYR A 58 -1.01 12.30 16.73
C TYR A 58 -1.31 12.60 15.26
N PRO A 59 -0.29 12.94 14.45
CA PRO A 59 -0.45 13.09 13.01
C PRO A 59 -0.68 11.71 12.36
N HIS A 60 -1.48 11.73 11.29
CA HIS A 60 -1.79 10.55 10.48
C HIS A 60 -0.97 10.47 9.19
N THR A 61 -0.38 11.58 8.75
CA THR A 61 0.36 11.63 7.49
C THR A 61 1.84 11.84 7.76
N TYR A 62 2.68 11.00 7.19
CA TYR A 62 4.13 11.03 7.33
C TYR A 62 4.81 11.00 5.97
N GLU A 63 5.99 11.61 5.90
CA GLU A 63 6.88 11.49 4.76
C GLU A 63 8.16 10.78 5.19
N VAL A 64 8.50 9.71 4.47
CA VAL A 64 9.73 8.93 4.69
C VAL A 64 10.76 9.35 3.66
N TRP A 65 11.92 9.76 4.16
CA TRP A 65 13.09 10.09 3.35
C TRP A 65 14.12 8.98 3.46
N ILE A 66 14.62 8.53 2.32
CA ILE A 66 15.73 7.57 2.25
C ILE A 66 16.83 8.17 1.40
N ASN A 67 18.07 8.10 1.90
CA ASN A 67 19.27 8.58 1.23
C ASN A 67 19.17 10.05 0.77
N GLY A 68 18.43 10.87 1.53
CA GLY A 68 18.25 12.29 1.27
C GLY A 68 17.18 12.64 0.23
N GLN A 69 16.34 11.69 -0.17
CA GLN A 69 15.22 11.91 -1.09
C GLN A 69 13.90 11.51 -0.42
N PRO A 70 12.79 12.22 -0.68
CA PRO A 70 11.46 11.72 -0.32
C PRO A 70 11.18 10.45 -1.12
N ARG A 71 10.76 9.40 -0.44
CA ARG A 71 10.52 8.09 -1.06
C ARG A 71 9.12 7.56 -0.85
N GLN A 72 8.43 8.00 0.19
CA GLN A 72 7.13 7.47 0.52
C GLN A 72 6.31 8.45 1.34
N THR A 73 5.06 8.64 0.95
CA THR A 73 4.02 9.21 1.81
C THR A 73 3.26 8.08 2.50
N VAL A 74 3.04 8.21 3.79
CA VAL A 74 2.37 7.20 4.62
C VAL A 74 1.15 7.83 5.28
N PHE A 75 -0.01 7.24 5.05
CA PHE A 75 -1.24 7.49 5.79
C PHE A 75 -1.41 6.37 6.83
N LEU A 76 -1.25 6.72 8.09
CA LEU A 76 -1.23 5.80 9.21
C LEU A 76 -2.51 5.97 10.02
N HIS A 77 -3.41 5.00 9.89
CA HIS A 77 -4.59 4.87 10.75
C HIS A 77 -4.40 3.70 11.73
N TRP A 78 -5.17 3.72 12.81
CA TRP A 78 -5.08 2.77 13.91
C TRP A 78 -6.46 2.54 14.53
N PRO A 79 -6.74 1.35 15.10
CA PRO A 79 -7.96 1.12 15.83
C PRO A 79 -7.87 1.73 17.23
N THR A 80 -9.00 1.88 17.92
CA THR A 80 -9.04 2.49 19.27
C THR A 80 -8.32 1.67 20.34
N TRP A 81 -8.04 0.40 20.07
CA TRP A 81 -7.46 -0.56 21.02
C TRP A 81 -5.97 -0.86 20.79
N ASP A 82 -5.36 -0.38 19.69
CA ASP A 82 -3.94 -0.62 19.39
C ASP A 82 -3.17 0.66 19.07
N TRP A 83 -2.46 1.18 20.07
CA TRP A 83 -1.60 2.35 19.92
C TRP A 83 -0.27 2.05 19.24
N THR A 84 0.15 0.79 19.17
CA THR A 84 1.46 0.42 18.62
C THR A 84 1.57 0.67 17.12
N LEU A 85 0.42 0.77 16.44
CA LEU A 85 0.31 1.06 15.01
C LEU A 85 0.40 2.56 14.71
N SER A 86 0.30 3.43 15.73
CA SER A 86 0.36 4.89 15.53
C SER A 86 1.77 5.47 15.43
N ASN A 87 2.80 4.66 15.70
CA ASN A 87 4.19 5.09 15.70
C ASN A 87 5.16 4.09 15.06
N SER A 88 4.64 3.22 14.20
CA SER A 88 5.43 2.22 13.49
C SER A 88 5.02 2.14 12.02
N HIS A 89 5.99 1.81 11.16
CA HIS A 89 5.74 1.63 9.74
C HIS A 89 6.80 0.72 9.09
N TRP A 90 6.40 0.00 8.05
CA TRP A 90 7.28 -0.86 7.26
C TRP A 90 7.49 -0.28 5.86
N VAL A 91 8.74 -0.05 5.49
CA VAL A 91 9.12 0.43 4.15
C VAL A 91 9.67 -0.73 3.32
N ASP A 92 9.02 -1.08 2.22
CA ASP A 92 9.44 -2.16 1.34
C ASP A 92 10.72 -1.78 0.56
N LEU A 93 11.69 -2.71 0.51
CA LEU A 93 12.96 -2.58 -0.23
C LEU A 93 13.11 -3.63 -1.35
N GLY A 94 12.17 -4.57 -1.48
CA GLY A 94 12.19 -5.62 -2.49
C GLY A 94 13.16 -6.76 -2.15
N GLU A 95 13.57 -7.52 -3.18
CA GLU A 95 14.38 -8.75 -3.01
C GLU A 95 15.89 -8.47 -2.96
N ALA A 96 16.33 -7.32 -3.46
CA ALA A 96 17.74 -6.94 -3.58
C ALA A 96 17.97 -5.54 -2.97
N PRO A 97 18.00 -5.40 -1.63
CA PRO A 97 18.24 -4.12 -1.00
C PRO A 97 19.68 -3.65 -1.21
N ASP A 98 19.89 -2.33 -1.21
CA ASP A 98 21.20 -1.71 -1.11
C ASP A 98 21.87 -2.11 0.21
N ALA A 99 23.21 -1.98 0.25
CA ALA A 99 24.00 -2.32 1.43
C ALA A 99 23.64 -1.47 2.66
N ARG A 100 23.28 -0.19 2.46
CA ARG A 100 23.00 0.77 3.52
C ARG A 100 21.95 1.79 3.11
N TYR A 101 21.18 2.24 4.08
CA TYR A 101 20.18 3.29 3.93
C TYR A 101 20.30 4.31 5.05
N ARG A 102 20.13 5.59 4.72
CA ARG A 102 19.93 6.68 5.70
C ARG A 102 18.47 7.08 5.69
N VAL A 103 17.79 6.97 6.82
CA VAL A 103 16.34 7.19 6.92
C VAL A 103 16.04 8.28 7.93
N LYS A 104 15.13 9.18 7.57
CA LYS A 104 14.49 10.12 8.47
C LYS A 104 13.04 10.30 8.07
N ILE A 105 12.20 10.68 9.02
CA ILE A 105 10.78 10.97 8.78
C ILE A 105 10.42 12.35 9.30
N ARG A 106 9.34 12.91 8.75
CA ARG A 106 8.61 14.05 9.31
C ARG A 106 7.11 13.79 9.17
N ALA A 107 6.31 14.47 9.97
CA ALA A 107 4.86 14.35 9.91
C ALA A 107 4.24 15.59 9.27
N MET A 108 3.04 15.46 8.72
CA MET A 108 2.18 16.59 8.40
C MET A 108 1.30 16.89 9.60
N ASP A 109 1.31 18.14 10.04
CA ASP A 109 0.50 18.60 11.15
C ASP A 109 -0.96 18.85 10.72
N ARG A 110 -1.80 19.28 11.66
CA ARG A 110 -3.22 19.54 11.41
C ARG A 110 -3.49 20.75 10.50
N ASN A 111 -2.50 21.60 10.28
CA ASN A 111 -2.58 22.76 9.40
C ASN A 111 -2.12 22.41 7.97
N GLY A 112 -1.65 21.19 7.73
CA GLY A 112 -1.09 20.78 6.45
C GLY A 112 0.39 21.16 6.29
N GLU A 113 1.05 21.59 7.36
CA GLU A 113 2.47 21.93 7.34
C GLU A 113 3.32 20.74 7.80
N PHE A 114 4.45 20.52 7.13
CA PHE A 114 5.38 19.49 7.57
C PHE A 114 6.16 19.94 8.81
N THR A 115 6.23 19.06 9.80
CA THR A 115 7.06 19.24 11.00
C THR A 115 8.55 19.24 10.65
N GLU A 116 9.39 19.60 11.63
CA GLU A 116 10.81 19.27 11.58
C GLU A 116 11.02 17.75 11.40
N PHE A 117 12.17 17.39 10.85
CA PHE A 117 12.59 15.99 10.74
C PHE A 117 12.98 15.41 12.09
N THR A 118 12.75 14.11 12.23
CA THR A 118 13.42 13.24 13.20
C THR A 118 14.95 13.24 13.03
N ASN A 119 15.66 12.63 13.98
CA ASN A 119 17.05 12.21 13.78
C ASN A 119 17.17 11.30 12.55
N GLU A 120 18.30 11.41 11.82
CA GLU A 120 18.60 10.51 10.72
C GLU A 120 19.27 9.23 11.24
N VAL A 121 18.76 8.07 10.83
CA VAL A 121 19.26 6.75 11.23
C VAL A 121 19.90 6.07 10.04
N THR A 122 21.10 5.51 10.22
CA THR A 122 21.75 4.66 9.21
C THR A 122 21.56 3.19 9.56
N VAL A 123 21.05 2.40 8.61
CA VAL A 123 20.84 0.95 8.75
C VAL A 123 21.55 0.20 7.63
N ALA A 124 21.98 -1.04 7.92
CA ALA A 124 22.65 -1.93 6.97
C ALA A 124 21.77 -3.16 6.69
N SER A 125 21.79 -3.66 5.45
CA SER A 125 21.03 -4.85 5.05
C SER A 125 21.76 -6.16 5.37
N GLU A 126 23.09 -6.10 5.55
CA GLU A 126 23.88 -7.22 6.01
C GLU A 126 23.41 -7.67 7.40
N GLY A 127 23.15 -8.97 7.55
CA GLY A 127 22.69 -9.56 8.82
C GLY A 127 21.23 -9.29 9.16
N ALA A 128 20.39 -8.88 8.18
CA ALA A 128 18.97 -8.63 8.43
C ALA A 128 18.24 -9.81 9.11
N ASP A 129 17.64 -9.52 10.26
CA ASP A 129 16.87 -10.48 11.04
C ASP A 129 15.53 -10.80 10.38
N PHE A 130 14.98 -11.98 10.66
CA PHE A 130 13.62 -12.31 10.26
C PHE A 130 12.61 -11.41 10.98
N TRP A 131 11.65 -10.88 10.23
CA TRP A 131 10.55 -10.12 10.76
C TRP A 131 9.66 -11.00 11.64
N ALA A 132 9.30 -10.46 12.79
CA ALA A 132 8.26 -11.01 13.65
C ALA A 132 7.33 -9.86 14.06
N PRO A 133 6.02 -9.93 13.78
CA PRO A 133 5.11 -8.90 14.25
C PRO A 133 5.00 -8.93 15.77
N ARG A 134 4.68 -7.77 16.36
CA ARG A 134 4.23 -7.76 17.76
C ARG A 134 2.91 -8.51 17.85
N THR A 135 2.78 -9.38 18.85
CA THR A 135 1.50 -10.04 19.13
C THR A 135 0.49 -8.96 19.49
N PRO A 136 -0.60 -8.78 18.73
CA PRO A 136 -1.66 -7.87 19.12
C PRO A 136 -2.14 -8.28 20.51
N ARG A 137 -2.30 -7.31 21.41
CA ARG A 137 -2.94 -7.61 22.70
C ARG A 137 -4.33 -8.13 22.37
N SER A 138 -4.73 -9.25 22.96
CA SER A 138 -6.01 -9.94 22.66
C SER A 138 -7.17 -8.94 22.59
N GLY A 139 -7.56 -8.55 21.38
CA GLY A 139 -8.78 -7.81 21.14
C GLY A 139 -9.94 -8.77 21.35
N SER A 140 -10.94 -8.35 22.12
CA SER A 140 -12.28 -8.90 21.98
C SER A 140 -12.61 -8.87 20.49
N GLY A 141 -12.93 -10.03 19.91
CA GLY A 141 -13.10 -10.18 18.47
C GLY A 141 -13.84 -8.99 17.87
N SER A 142 -13.18 -8.28 16.96
CA SER A 142 -13.86 -7.34 16.09
C SER A 142 -14.95 -8.14 15.40
N ALA A 143 -16.21 -7.74 15.59
CA ALA A 143 -17.33 -8.38 14.91
C ALA A 143 -17.02 -8.36 13.41
N GLU A 144 -16.90 -9.54 12.82
CA GLU A 144 -16.75 -9.70 11.38
C GLU A 144 -17.95 -9.03 10.73
N HIS A 145 -17.69 -7.94 10.01
CA HIS A 145 -18.73 -7.34 9.20
C HIS A 145 -19.01 -8.27 8.01
N ASN A 146 -20.19 -8.89 8.06
CA ASN A 146 -20.74 -9.83 7.08
C ASN A 146 -20.50 -9.38 5.62
N GLY A 147 -19.85 -10.25 4.85
CA GLY A 147 -20.32 -10.76 3.55
C GLY A 147 -20.68 -9.82 2.39
N ALA A 148 -20.41 -8.53 2.44
CA ALA A 148 -20.58 -7.66 1.26
C ALA A 148 -19.44 -7.90 0.24
N PRO A 149 -19.71 -7.92 -1.08
CA PRO A 149 -18.69 -7.97 -2.11
C PRO A 149 -17.72 -6.78 -2.00
N ARG A 150 -16.42 -7.04 -2.04
CA ARG A 150 -15.35 -6.09 -1.67
C ARG A 150 -14.58 -5.70 -2.91
N HIS A 151 -14.85 -4.55 -3.51
CA HIS A 151 -14.33 -4.30 -4.85
C HIS A 151 -14.00 -2.84 -5.09
N GLY A 152 -13.16 -2.62 -6.09
CA GLY A 152 -12.91 -1.30 -6.63
C GLY A 152 -11.77 -1.25 -7.64
N THR A 153 -11.56 -0.08 -8.20
CA THR A 153 -10.40 0.22 -9.05
C THR A 153 -10.03 1.68 -8.91
N VAL A 154 -8.79 2.01 -9.26
CA VAL A 154 -8.36 3.40 -9.32
C VAL A 154 -9.15 4.15 -10.41
N ASN A 155 -9.76 5.26 -10.02
CA ASN A 155 -10.52 6.14 -10.90
C ASN A 155 -9.65 7.27 -11.46
N HIS A 156 -8.79 7.86 -10.64
CA HIS A 156 -7.80 8.84 -11.07
C HIS A 156 -6.42 8.53 -10.46
N PRO A 157 -5.34 8.46 -11.24
CA PRO A 157 -5.32 8.37 -12.70
C PRO A 157 -6.08 7.12 -13.17
N ARG A 158 -6.72 7.19 -14.34
CA ARG A 158 -7.66 6.15 -14.78
C ARG A 158 -6.94 4.80 -14.98
N SER A 159 -7.45 3.74 -14.37
CA SER A 159 -6.87 2.39 -14.52
C SER A 159 -7.12 1.77 -15.90
N ARG A 160 -6.32 0.77 -16.29
CA ARG A 160 -6.50 -0.02 -17.51
C ARG A 160 -7.86 -0.73 -17.54
N ALA A 161 -8.29 -1.28 -16.40
CA ALA A 161 -9.59 -1.93 -16.28
C ALA A 161 -10.74 -0.93 -16.45
N ALA A 162 -10.61 0.26 -15.85
CA ALA A 162 -11.55 1.35 -16.05
C ALA A 162 -11.57 1.81 -17.52
N ALA A 163 -10.42 2.11 -18.13
CA ALA A 163 -10.33 2.57 -19.51
C ALA A 163 -10.86 1.52 -20.51
N ALA A 164 -10.38 0.28 -20.42
CA ALA A 164 -10.78 -0.76 -21.35
C ALA A 164 -12.22 -1.21 -21.10
N ILE A 165 -12.57 -1.64 -19.88
CA ILE A 165 -13.79 -2.42 -19.62
C ILE A 165 -14.95 -1.53 -19.17
N ARG A 166 -14.74 -0.61 -18.20
CA ARG A 166 -15.79 0.29 -17.68
C ARG A 166 -16.20 1.35 -18.70
N ASP A 167 -15.21 2.03 -19.27
CA ASP A 167 -15.42 3.25 -20.07
C ASP A 167 -15.45 2.98 -21.59
N ASN A 168 -15.14 1.75 -22.00
CA ASN A 168 -15.14 1.33 -23.41
C ASN A 168 -14.28 2.25 -24.30
N ASP A 169 -13.08 2.63 -23.84
CA ASP A 169 -12.15 3.49 -24.57
C ASP A 169 -11.90 2.92 -25.99
N PRO A 170 -11.97 3.75 -27.05
CA PRO A 170 -11.93 3.27 -28.43
C PRO A 170 -10.51 2.98 -28.93
N SER A 171 -9.46 3.24 -28.13
CA SER A 171 -8.09 2.94 -28.52
C SER A 171 -7.91 1.45 -28.88
N PRO A 172 -7.09 1.12 -29.90
CA PRO A 172 -6.95 -0.26 -30.37
C PRO A 172 -6.59 -1.26 -29.27
N ILE A 173 -5.72 -0.86 -28.34
CA ILE A 173 -5.31 -1.71 -27.22
C ILE A 173 -6.44 -1.96 -26.22
N CYS A 174 -7.26 -0.95 -25.90
CA CYS A 174 -8.43 -1.14 -25.05
C CYS A 174 -9.50 -2.01 -25.72
N ALA A 175 -9.69 -1.87 -27.03
CA ALA A 175 -10.60 -2.74 -27.79
C ALA A 175 -10.14 -4.20 -27.78
N GLU A 176 -8.84 -4.47 -27.96
CA GLU A 176 -8.30 -5.83 -27.89
C GLU A 176 -8.33 -6.39 -26.46
N ALA A 177 -8.00 -5.56 -25.46
CA ALA A 177 -8.09 -5.94 -24.05
C ALA A 177 -9.51 -6.38 -23.67
N ARG A 178 -10.53 -5.60 -24.08
CA ARG A 178 -11.94 -5.98 -23.89
C ARG A 178 -12.30 -7.28 -24.60
N ARG A 179 -11.83 -7.48 -25.84
CA ARG A 179 -12.10 -8.70 -26.62
C ARG A 179 -11.54 -9.95 -25.93
N LEU A 180 -10.40 -9.80 -25.24
CA LEU A 180 -9.72 -10.87 -24.51
C LEU A 180 -10.26 -11.09 -23.09
N ASN A 181 -10.95 -10.10 -22.52
CA ASN A 181 -11.50 -10.15 -21.17
C ASN A 181 -12.70 -11.10 -21.10
N THR A 182 -12.65 -12.06 -20.18
CA THR A 182 -13.78 -12.98 -19.90
C THR A 182 -14.35 -12.78 -18.50
N SER A 183 -13.85 -11.81 -17.74
CA SER A 183 -14.42 -11.44 -16.45
C SER A 183 -15.80 -10.81 -16.63
N THR A 184 -16.70 -11.08 -15.69
CA THR A 184 -18.02 -10.42 -15.59
C THR A 184 -17.97 -9.08 -14.84
N THR A 185 -16.81 -8.73 -14.28
CA THR A 185 -16.61 -7.54 -13.45
C THR A 185 -15.37 -6.77 -13.92
N TRP A 186 -15.40 -5.44 -13.82
CA TRP A 186 -14.26 -4.57 -14.14
C TRP A 186 -13.59 -4.02 -12.87
N GLN A 187 -14.34 -3.95 -11.78
CA GLN A 187 -13.95 -3.41 -10.49
C GLN A 187 -13.18 -4.41 -9.59
N GLU A 188 -12.71 -5.54 -10.13
CA GLU A 188 -12.27 -6.70 -9.34
C GLU A 188 -11.09 -7.43 -9.96
N VAL A 189 -10.08 -6.71 -10.44
CA VAL A 189 -8.89 -7.38 -10.97
C VAL A 189 -8.11 -8.00 -9.82
N LEU A 190 -8.24 -9.31 -9.67
CA LEU A 190 -7.74 -10.12 -8.56
C LEU A 190 -7.27 -11.50 -9.03
N PRO A 191 -6.39 -12.20 -8.28
CA PRO A 191 -5.73 -13.43 -8.75
C PRO A 191 -6.66 -14.61 -9.08
N GLY A 192 -7.87 -14.59 -8.52
CA GLY A 192 -8.89 -15.64 -8.63
C GLY A 192 -8.96 -16.51 -7.37
N ALA A 193 -10.17 -16.93 -7.00
CA ALA A 193 -10.39 -17.69 -5.75
C ALA A 193 -9.57 -18.98 -5.68
N GLU A 194 -9.46 -19.73 -6.78
CA GLU A 194 -8.66 -20.96 -6.85
C GLU A 194 -7.18 -20.68 -6.52
N ARG A 195 -6.60 -19.64 -7.13
CA ARG A 195 -5.19 -19.28 -6.93
C ARG A 195 -4.95 -18.75 -5.51
N MET A 196 -5.85 -17.91 -5.00
CA MET A 196 -5.77 -17.41 -3.63
C MET A 196 -5.90 -18.53 -2.61
N LEU A 197 -6.74 -19.55 -2.85
CA LEU A 197 -6.87 -20.72 -1.95
C LEU A 197 -5.70 -21.70 -2.05
N ALA A 198 -5.01 -21.76 -3.19
CA ALA A 198 -3.83 -22.59 -3.38
C ALA A 198 -2.58 -22.01 -2.68
N ASP A 199 -2.47 -20.69 -2.63
CA ASP A 199 -1.38 -19.98 -1.96
C ASP A 199 -1.92 -18.68 -1.35
N TYR A 200 -2.20 -18.67 -0.05
CA TYR A 200 -2.93 -17.58 0.63
C TYR A 200 -2.23 -16.22 0.49
N PRO A 201 -2.87 -15.18 -0.08
CA PRO A 201 -2.29 -13.83 -0.08
C PRO A 201 -2.04 -13.26 1.31
N TRP A 202 -2.88 -13.57 2.29
CA TRP A 202 -2.69 -13.09 3.65
C TRP A 202 -1.83 -14.06 4.44
N ASN A 203 -0.82 -13.56 5.12
CA ASN A 203 -0.07 -14.30 6.12
C ASN A 203 -0.52 -13.87 7.53
N HIS A 204 -1.36 -14.70 8.15
CA HIS A 204 -1.93 -14.39 9.47
C HIS A 204 -0.88 -14.30 10.57
N SER A 205 0.20 -15.09 10.49
CA SER A 205 1.27 -15.09 11.48
C SER A 205 2.16 -13.85 11.38
N LEU A 206 2.44 -13.37 10.16
CA LEU A 206 3.26 -12.19 9.91
C LEU A 206 2.45 -10.88 9.84
N ARG A 207 1.11 -10.97 9.84
CA ARG A 207 0.18 -9.84 9.70
C ARG A 207 0.46 -9.01 8.45
N TYR A 208 0.67 -9.68 7.32
CA TYR A 208 1.08 -9.07 6.07
C TYR A 208 0.40 -9.70 4.86
N LEU A 209 0.15 -8.89 3.84
CA LEU A 209 -0.33 -9.30 2.53
C LEU A 209 0.86 -9.65 1.62
N GLU A 210 1.11 -10.94 1.42
CA GLU A 210 2.12 -11.52 0.53
C GLU A 210 1.68 -11.43 -0.94
N TYR A 211 1.64 -10.22 -1.51
CA TYR A 211 1.22 -10.00 -2.89
C TYR A 211 2.31 -10.30 -3.92
N ARG A 212 3.61 -10.20 -3.57
CA ARG A 212 4.72 -10.31 -4.55
C ARG A 212 4.73 -11.67 -5.26
N LYS A 213 4.44 -12.75 -4.52
CA LYS A 213 4.43 -14.13 -5.05
C LYS A 213 3.41 -14.39 -6.16
N PHE A 214 2.44 -13.49 -6.36
CA PHE A 214 1.42 -13.64 -7.39
C PHE A 214 1.83 -13.10 -8.76
N PHE A 215 2.97 -12.44 -8.87
CA PHE A 215 3.40 -11.81 -10.12
C PHE A 215 4.57 -12.55 -10.75
N GLU A 216 4.38 -13.02 -11.98
CA GLU A 216 5.39 -13.68 -12.81
C GLU A 216 5.32 -13.13 -14.23
N GLY A 217 6.46 -12.74 -14.80
CA GLY A 217 6.49 -12.11 -16.12
C GLY A 217 5.55 -10.90 -16.20
N ASN A 218 4.90 -10.72 -17.35
CA ASN A 218 4.08 -9.55 -17.65
C ASN A 218 2.62 -9.68 -17.19
N THR A 219 2.38 -10.30 -16.03
CA THR A 219 1.00 -10.53 -15.53
C THR A 219 0.63 -9.63 -14.35
N VAL A 220 1.31 -8.49 -14.18
CA VAL A 220 0.97 -7.54 -13.10
C VAL A 220 -0.45 -7.05 -13.30
N ALA A 221 -0.81 -6.62 -14.51
CA ALA A 221 -2.08 -5.97 -14.79
C ALA A 221 -3.29 -6.88 -14.65
N SER A 222 -3.16 -8.18 -14.92
CA SER A 222 -4.21 -9.18 -14.73
C SER A 222 -4.16 -9.87 -13.37
N THR A 223 -3.13 -9.64 -12.56
CA THR A 223 -2.78 -10.44 -11.37
C THR A 223 -2.59 -11.93 -11.66
N GLY A 224 -2.21 -12.27 -12.90
CA GLY A 224 -2.09 -13.64 -13.40
C GLY A 224 -3.43 -14.38 -13.56
N ASN A 225 -4.56 -13.67 -13.49
CA ASN A 225 -5.88 -14.24 -13.70
C ASN A 225 -6.21 -14.27 -15.21
N PRO A 226 -6.42 -15.45 -15.82
CA PRO A 226 -6.70 -15.56 -17.25
C PRO A 226 -7.91 -14.77 -17.74
N ALA A 227 -8.89 -14.51 -16.84
CA ALA A 227 -10.07 -13.72 -17.17
C ALA A 227 -9.76 -12.27 -17.52
N PHE A 228 -8.64 -11.74 -17.00
CA PHE A 228 -8.18 -10.36 -17.18
C PHE A 228 -6.94 -10.25 -18.08
N ARG A 229 -6.53 -11.32 -18.78
CA ARG A 229 -5.29 -11.35 -19.60
C ARG A 229 -5.18 -10.24 -20.65
N GLY A 230 -6.30 -9.65 -21.07
CA GLY A 230 -6.31 -8.52 -21.98
C GLY A 230 -5.66 -7.26 -21.38
N LEU A 231 -5.62 -7.13 -20.06
CA LEU A 231 -4.98 -6.01 -19.37
C LEU A 231 -3.44 -6.10 -19.39
N ASP A 232 -2.89 -7.28 -19.66
CA ASP A 232 -1.44 -7.56 -19.75
C ASP A 232 -0.83 -7.19 -21.11
N LEU A 233 -1.65 -6.73 -22.08
CA LEU A 233 -1.15 -6.33 -23.40
C LEU A 233 -0.07 -5.24 -23.26
N ALA A 234 1.04 -5.45 -23.98
CA ALA A 234 2.09 -4.44 -24.14
C ALA A 234 1.69 -3.43 -25.23
N GLY A 235 2.05 -2.16 -25.03
CA GLY A 235 1.83 -1.08 -25.99
C GLY A 235 1.15 0.16 -25.42
N ASP A 236 0.63 0.98 -26.33
CA ASP A 236 0.20 2.35 -26.06
C ASP A 236 -1.20 2.43 -25.42
N TRP A 237 -1.27 2.10 -24.14
CA TRP A 237 -2.45 2.36 -23.32
C TRP A 237 -2.76 3.87 -23.23
N PRO A 238 -4.05 4.27 -23.15
CA PRO A 238 -4.43 5.66 -22.87
C PRO A 238 -3.80 6.15 -21.56
N VAL A 239 -3.23 7.35 -21.57
CA VAL A 239 -2.52 7.91 -20.40
C VAL A 239 -3.33 8.98 -19.70
N THR A 240 -3.16 9.11 -18.38
CA THR A 240 -3.54 10.30 -17.61
C THR A 240 -2.34 11.23 -17.48
N GLU A 241 -2.51 12.52 -17.76
CA GLU A 241 -1.46 13.53 -17.57
C GLU A 241 -1.34 13.90 -16.10
N LEU A 242 -0.10 13.88 -15.58
CA LEU A 242 0.26 14.33 -14.25
C LEU A 242 1.35 15.41 -14.36
N GLN A 243 1.20 16.53 -13.65
CA GLN A 243 2.18 17.62 -13.69
C GLN A 243 3.46 17.23 -12.92
N ALA A 244 4.60 17.17 -13.58
CA ALA A 244 5.86 16.72 -12.96
C ALA A 244 6.35 17.62 -11.81
N ASP A 245 5.93 18.88 -11.79
CA ASP A 245 6.32 19.91 -10.83
C ASP A 245 5.27 20.16 -9.73
N ALA A 246 4.17 19.40 -9.71
CA ALA A 246 3.16 19.54 -8.67
C ALA A 246 3.72 19.16 -7.29
N ASP A 247 3.42 19.98 -6.28
CA ASP A 247 3.79 19.71 -4.88
C ASP A 247 3.07 18.45 -4.34
N SER A 248 1.89 18.15 -4.88
CA SER A 248 1.11 16.95 -4.59
C SER A 248 0.28 16.50 -5.78
N HIS A 249 -0.04 15.21 -5.80
CA HIS A 249 -1.04 14.64 -6.70
C HIS A 249 -2.24 14.19 -5.89
N THR A 250 -3.37 14.03 -6.56
CA THR A 250 -4.56 13.40 -6.01
C THR A 250 -4.74 12.08 -6.74
N PHE A 251 -5.07 11.02 -6.02
CA PHE A 251 -5.43 9.74 -6.62
C PHE A 251 -6.77 9.31 -6.04
N SER A 252 -7.71 8.83 -6.84
CA SER A 252 -9.01 8.40 -6.33
C SER A 252 -9.25 6.93 -6.63
N TYR A 253 -10.03 6.28 -5.76
CA TYR A 253 -10.32 4.86 -5.84
C TYR A 253 -11.83 4.67 -5.71
N ASP A 254 -12.45 4.09 -6.73
CA ASP A 254 -13.88 3.79 -6.72
C ASP A 254 -14.12 2.50 -5.94
N TYR A 255 -14.70 2.58 -4.75
CA TYR A 255 -15.07 1.41 -3.94
C TYR A 255 -16.53 1.01 -4.15
N THR A 256 -16.80 -0.30 -4.18
CA THR A 256 -18.14 -0.83 -3.92
C THR A 256 -18.33 -1.20 -2.45
N ALA A 257 -17.23 -1.36 -1.70
CA ALA A 257 -17.20 -1.49 -0.25
C ALA A 257 -15.86 -0.95 0.28
N TYR A 258 -15.86 -0.06 1.27
CA TYR A 258 -14.64 0.48 1.88
C TYR A 258 -14.26 -0.32 3.13
N HIS A 259 -12.97 -0.57 3.36
CA HIS A 259 -12.47 -1.30 4.52
C HIS A 259 -11.67 -0.42 5.45
N THR A 260 -12.12 -0.38 6.70
CA THR A 260 -11.45 0.30 7.82
C THR A 260 -11.05 -0.71 8.90
N ASN A 261 -10.00 -1.51 8.67
CA ASN A 261 -9.51 -2.45 9.68
C ASN A 261 -8.00 -2.65 9.59
N GLU A 262 -7.38 -3.11 10.67
CA GLU A 262 -5.93 -3.15 10.88
C GLU A 262 -5.15 -4.05 9.91
N THR A 263 -5.85 -4.87 9.13
CA THR A 263 -5.23 -5.83 8.22
C THR A 263 -5.20 -5.37 6.76
N TRP A 264 -5.84 -4.23 6.44
CA TRP A 264 -5.92 -3.73 5.07
C TRP A 264 -4.95 -2.59 4.81
N SER A 265 -4.44 -2.53 3.58
CA SER A 265 -3.57 -1.43 3.15
C SER A 265 -3.74 -1.12 1.66
N HIS A 266 -3.56 0.14 1.29
CA HIS A 266 -3.24 0.54 -0.07
C HIS A 266 -1.73 0.69 -0.22
N ARG A 267 -1.17 0.17 -1.33
CA ARG A 267 0.23 0.36 -1.71
C ARG A 267 0.29 0.79 -3.16
N TRP A 268 1.04 1.84 -3.43
CA TRP A 268 1.17 2.41 -4.77
C TRP A 268 2.63 2.41 -5.19
N PHE A 269 2.88 1.72 -6.29
CA PHE A 269 4.18 1.58 -6.92
C PHE A 269 4.20 2.34 -8.23
N ILE A 270 5.38 2.72 -8.66
CA ILE A 270 5.61 3.31 -9.96
C ILE A 270 6.72 2.56 -10.66
N THR A 271 6.66 2.46 -11.97
CA THR A 271 7.76 1.93 -12.77
C THR A 271 9.06 2.71 -12.52
N ARG A 272 10.17 2.02 -12.69
CA ARG A 272 11.51 2.62 -12.73
C ARG A 272 11.62 3.55 -13.93
N ASP A 273 12.58 4.48 -13.86
CA ASP A 273 12.90 5.33 -15.01
C ASP A 273 13.34 4.48 -16.21
N GLY A 274 12.82 4.81 -17.39
CA GLY A 274 13.17 4.12 -18.63
C GLY A 274 12.33 2.86 -18.95
N TRP A 275 11.30 2.55 -18.16
CA TRP A 275 10.33 1.51 -18.54
C TRP A 275 9.68 1.81 -19.91
N ASP A 276 9.70 0.82 -20.80
CA ASP A 276 9.09 0.89 -22.12
C ASP A 276 7.76 0.11 -22.12
N PRO A 277 6.60 0.75 -22.39
CA PRO A 277 5.33 0.04 -22.47
C PRO A 277 5.26 -1.03 -23.55
N ALA A 278 6.13 -0.98 -24.57
CA ALA A 278 6.21 -1.99 -25.62
C ALA A 278 6.72 -3.35 -25.10
N ASP A 279 7.42 -3.37 -23.97
CA ASP A 279 7.94 -4.59 -23.34
C ASP A 279 6.92 -5.27 -22.40
N GLY A 280 5.79 -4.61 -22.13
CA GLY A 280 4.79 -5.04 -21.15
C GLY A 280 5.11 -4.55 -19.74
N LEU A 281 4.39 -5.04 -18.74
CA LEU A 281 4.60 -4.64 -17.34
C LEU A 281 4.80 -5.87 -16.46
N SER A 282 6.04 -6.04 -15.99
CA SER A 282 6.44 -7.04 -15.01
C SER A 282 6.61 -6.43 -13.62
N TRP A 283 6.77 -7.29 -12.60
CA TRP A 283 7.04 -6.79 -11.24
C TRP A 283 8.44 -6.18 -11.13
N GLU A 284 9.40 -6.71 -11.89
CA GLU A 284 10.79 -6.23 -11.89
C GLU A 284 10.92 -4.78 -12.39
N ASP A 285 9.96 -4.33 -13.22
CA ASP A 285 9.88 -2.97 -13.75
C ASP A 285 9.51 -1.93 -12.68
N LEU A 286 9.00 -2.35 -11.52
CA LEU A 286 8.54 -1.46 -10.46
C LEU A 286 9.68 -1.05 -9.52
N ASP A 287 9.63 0.21 -9.07
CA ASP A 287 10.37 0.62 -7.86
C ASP A 287 9.84 -0.20 -6.67
N PRO A 288 10.68 -0.94 -5.93
CA PRO A 288 10.20 -1.86 -4.91
C PRO A 288 9.69 -1.14 -3.67
N THR A 289 9.99 0.15 -3.52
CA THR A 289 9.43 0.99 -2.46
C THR A 289 8.16 1.65 -2.99
N PRO A 290 6.96 1.30 -2.48
CA PRO A 290 5.75 2.02 -2.85
C PRO A 290 5.91 3.49 -2.45
N PHE A 291 5.64 4.39 -3.37
CA PHE A 291 5.72 5.83 -3.10
C PHE A 291 4.58 6.32 -2.21
N LEU A 292 3.51 5.54 -2.09
CA LEU A 292 2.40 5.83 -1.20
C LEU A 292 1.89 4.56 -0.53
N VAL A 293 1.68 4.64 0.78
CA VAL A 293 1.06 3.58 1.58
C VAL A 293 -0.03 4.18 2.46
N GLU A 294 -1.22 3.59 2.45
CA GLU A 294 -2.24 3.82 3.47
C GLU A 294 -2.42 2.52 4.25
N ASN A 295 -2.35 2.61 5.58
CA ASN A 295 -2.63 1.50 6.47
C ASN A 295 -4.00 1.69 7.12
N GLN A 296 -4.76 0.59 7.17
CA GLN A 296 -6.08 0.42 7.79
C GLN A 296 -7.25 1.17 7.18
N GLY A 297 -7.03 2.28 6.48
CA GLY A 297 -8.10 3.17 6.02
C GLY A 297 -8.63 4.07 7.15
N ALA A 298 -9.13 5.26 6.82
CA ALA A 298 -9.57 6.20 7.85
C ALA A 298 -10.98 5.84 8.35
N ALA A 299 -11.09 5.49 9.63
CA ALA A 299 -12.32 5.05 10.30
C ALA A 299 -13.47 6.09 10.36
N ARG A 300 -13.31 7.28 9.77
CA ARG A 300 -14.28 8.39 9.81
C ARG A 300 -14.52 9.08 8.46
N GLN A 301 -14.04 8.49 7.36
CA GLN A 301 -14.44 8.93 6.02
C GLN A 301 -15.57 8.06 5.52
N GLU A 302 -16.62 7.98 6.33
CA GLU A 302 -17.88 7.37 5.96
C GLU A 302 -18.38 8.10 4.69
N GLU A 303 -18.31 7.41 3.54
CA GLU A 303 -18.82 7.82 2.23
C GLU A 303 -17.91 8.69 1.30
N SER A 304 -16.58 8.71 1.46
CA SER A 304 -15.72 9.34 0.42
C SER A 304 -15.13 8.32 -0.58
N THR A 305 -15.50 8.45 -1.86
CA THR A 305 -14.85 7.78 -3.01
C THR A 305 -13.60 8.52 -3.50
N ASP A 306 -13.31 9.68 -2.93
CA ASP A 306 -12.21 10.55 -3.34
C ASP A 306 -11.26 10.80 -2.17
N TRP A 307 -9.99 10.48 -2.37
CA TRP A 307 -8.93 10.72 -1.39
C TRP A 307 -7.83 11.53 -2.06
N GLN A 308 -7.17 12.41 -1.32
CA GLN A 308 -5.97 13.11 -1.81
C GLN A 308 -4.75 12.34 -1.35
N PHE A 309 -4.08 11.71 -2.29
CA PHE A 309 -2.98 10.77 -2.06
C PHE A 309 -1.67 11.43 -2.49
N ALA A 310 -0.83 11.86 -1.53
CA ALA A 310 0.22 12.83 -1.79
C ALA A 310 1.60 12.25 -2.17
N THR A 311 2.26 13.04 -3.03
CA THR A 311 3.68 13.10 -3.46
C THR A 311 4.24 11.86 -4.18
N LEU A 312 4.29 11.98 -5.50
CA LEU A 312 5.08 11.11 -6.37
C LEU A 312 6.56 11.52 -6.32
N PRO A 313 7.51 10.58 -6.49
CA PRO A 313 8.88 10.93 -6.85
C PRO A 313 8.85 11.80 -8.11
N ARG A 314 9.75 12.78 -8.22
CA ARG A 314 9.87 13.58 -9.46
C ARG A 314 10.13 12.65 -10.64
N ARG A 315 9.24 12.70 -11.64
CA ARG A 315 9.27 11.87 -12.85
C ARG A 315 9.02 12.75 -14.07
N GLN A 316 9.46 12.29 -15.22
CA GLN A 316 9.18 12.89 -16.52
C GLN A 316 8.87 11.79 -17.53
N GLY A 317 7.97 12.06 -18.48
CA GLY A 317 7.60 11.10 -19.50
C GLY A 317 6.67 10.00 -19.00
N ARG A 318 6.62 8.91 -19.76
CA ARG A 318 5.63 7.84 -19.56
C ARG A 318 6.01 6.94 -18.38
N ALA A 319 5.01 6.54 -17.60
CA ALA A 319 5.17 5.58 -16.51
C ALA A 319 3.88 4.77 -16.32
N ALA A 320 3.97 3.66 -15.59
CA ALA A 320 2.80 2.98 -15.05
C ALA A 320 2.81 3.09 -13.53
N ILE A 321 1.64 3.39 -12.98
CA ILE A 321 1.38 3.37 -11.54
C ILE A 321 0.58 2.12 -11.23
N VAL A 322 1.10 1.29 -10.33
CA VAL A 322 0.47 0.05 -9.88
C VAL A 322 -0.02 0.24 -8.47
N GLN A 323 -1.32 0.07 -8.29
CA GLN A 323 -1.98 0.17 -7.00
C GLN A 323 -2.42 -1.23 -6.58
N ILE A 324 -2.15 -1.58 -5.32
CA ILE A 324 -2.60 -2.80 -4.67
C ILE A 324 -3.41 -2.41 -3.44
N TRP A 325 -4.62 -2.94 -3.31
CA TRP A 325 -5.45 -2.85 -2.12
C TRP A 325 -5.83 -4.24 -1.63
N GLY A 326 -5.54 -4.58 -0.38
CA GLY A 326 -5.85 -5.90 0.13
C GLY A 326 -5.52 -6.08 1.60
N GLY A 327 -5.90 -7.25 2.14
CA GLY A 327 -5.75 -7.58 3.56
C GLY A 327 -6.30 -8.95 3.94
N HIS A 328 -6.61 -9.13 5.23
CA HIS A 328 -7.27 -10.33 5.76
C HIS A 328 -8.73 -10.36 5.27
N GLY A 329 -9.01 -11.19 4.27
CA GLY A 329 -10.25 -11.21 3.51
C GLY A 329 -10.34 -12.37 2.52
N GLY A 330 -11.19 -12.28 1.51
CA GLY A 330 -11.31 -13.29 0.45
C GLY A 330 -12.11 -14.54 0.83
N PRO A 331 -11.97 -15.61 0.01
CA PRO A 331 -12.59 -16.91 0.23
C PRO A 331 -12.33 -17.50 1.62
N ASP A 332 -13.31 -18.27 2.11
CA ASP A 332 -13.15 -19.07 3.33
C ASP A 332 -12.14 -20.20 3.10
N THR A 333 -11.21 -20.36 4.02
CA THR A 333 -10.28 -21.48 4.02
C THR A 333 -11.02 -22.78 4.38
N PRO A 334 -10.76 -23.91 3.71
CA PRO A 334 -11.50 -25.16 3.94
C PRO A 334 -11.41 -25.72 5.37
N ASP A 335 -10.34 -25.41 6.09
CA ASP A 335 -10.00 -25.96 7.42
C ASP A 335 -10.03 -24.92 8.55
N GLY A 336 -10.43 -23.67 8.25
CA GLY A 336 -10.35 -22.55 9.18
C GLY A 336 -8.93 -22.04 9.45
N GLY A 337 -7.93 -22.53 8.70
CA GLY A 337 -6.55 -22.05 8.77
C GLY A 337 -6.41 -20.57 8.41
N ASN A 338 -5.24 -19.98 8.68
CA ASN A 338 -4.93 -18.59 8.31
C ASN A 338 -5.91 -17.51 8.87
N GLY A 339 -6.60 -17.81 9.97
CA GLY A 339 -7.65 -16.94 10.50
C GLY A 339 -9.00 -17.07 9.79
N GLY A 340 -9.23 -18.18 9.10
CA GLY A 340 -10.49 -18.51 8.41
C GLY A 340 -10.57 -17.99 6.98
N LYS A 341 -9.59 -17.19 6.54
CA LYS A 341 -9.62 -16.44 5.27
C LYS A 341 -8.33 -16.60 4.50
N SER A 342 -8.39 -16.71 3.17
CA SER A 342 -7.18 -16.79 2.33
C SER A 342 -6.38 -15.48 2.33
N GLY A 343 -7.04 -14.35 2.57
CA GLY A 343 -6.59 -13.05 2.11
C GLY A 343 -7.06 -12.78 0.69
N GLU A 344 -7.13 -11.50 0.36
CA GLU A 344 -7.41 -11.04 -1.00
C GLU A 344 -6.70 -9.72 -1.28
N PHE A 345 -6.53 -9.43 -2.56
CA PHE A 345 -6.15 -8.11 -3.01
C PHE A 345 -6.68 -7.82 -4.41
N PHE A 346 -6.85 -6.54 -4.68
CA PHE A 346 -7.25 -5.95 -5.94
C PHE A 346 -6.11 -5.12 -6.48
N LEU A 347 -5.96 -5.12 -7.80
CA LEU A 347 -4.88 -4.40 -8.46
C LEU A 347 -5.43 -3.47 -9.53
N SER A 348 -4.86 -2.27 -9.61
CA SER A 348 -5.09 -1.33 -10.70
C SER A 348 -3.77 -0.90 -11.31
N VAL A 349 -3.66 -0.97 -12.63
CA VAL A 349 -2.55 -0.36 -13.38
C VAL A 349 -3.06 0.89 -14.04
N CYS A 350 -2.38 2.02 -13.87
CA CYS A 350 -2.74 3.29 -14.45
C CYS A 350 -1.57 3.78 -15.30
N ASP A 351 -1.77 3.91 -16.61
CA ASP A 351 -0.77 4.49 -17.49
C ASP A 351 -0.83 6.02 -17.36
N VAL A 352 0.32 6.64 -17.13
CA VAL A 352 0.44 8.09 -16.91
C VAL A 352 1.54 8.68 -17.77
N ILE A 353 1.45 9.99 -17.99
CA ILE A 353 2.53 10.79 -18.56
C ILE A 353 2.79 11.99 -17.66
N PHE A 354 4.06 12.15 -17.27
CA PHE A 354 4.53 13.30 -16.51
C PHE A 354 4.96 14.41 -17.46
N THR A 355 4.30 15.57 -17.39
CA THR A 355 4.54 16.74 -18.24
C THR A 355 5.18 17.91 -17.50
#